data_AF-A0A1G7PLP5-F1
#
_entry.id   AF-A0A1G7PLP5-F1
#
_cell.length_a   1.000
_cell.length_b   1.000
_cell.length_c   1.000
_cell.angle_alpha   90.00
_cell.angle_beta   90.00
_cell.angle_gamma   90.00
#
_symmetry.space_group_name_H-M   'P 1'
#
loop_
_entity.id
_entity.type
_entity.pdbx_description
1 polymer ?
#
loop_
_entity_poly.entity_id
_entity_poly.type
_entity_poly.pdbx_seq_one_letter_code
_entity_poly.pdbx_strand_id
1 'polypeptide(L)'
;MTVIKYIFLIGFLIIISCNSSKQETDKNSLETENFINNNLNSHPGKPFFTFDAVDYYKNDIDENTAMNLLNYRPTLLDSIRYNLILDETSENISNEYFINNLTKAGFNKTEIKSEDFQKLAALFSEQHQREEIYFACIPIFRDILVFKKNEKVIGVAKICFGCNRNKIIASKANTSNFGQGKDYELLSLILNNYKNKN
;
A
#
# COMPACT_ATOMS: atom_id res chain seq x y z
N MET A 1 69.15 -37.30 -6.16
CA MET A 1 67.83 -37.60 -5.58
C MET A 1 67.01 -36.33 -5.59
N THR A 2 65.91 -36.38 -6.34
CA THR A 2 64.63 -35.64 -6.19
C THR A 2 64.51 -34.79 -4.93
N VAL A 3 64.03 -33.54 -4.96
CA VAL A 3 62.64 -33.17 -5.29
C VAL A 3 62.54 -31.71 -5.77
N ILE A 4 61.86 -31.50 -6.89
CA ILE A 4 61.31 -30.22 -7.37
C ILE A 4 60.13 -29.82 -6.47
N LYS A 5 60.06 -28.59 -5.96
CA LYS A 5 58.78 -27.98 -5.56
C LYS A 5 58.68 -26.54 -6.06
N TYR A 6 57.89 -26.42 -7.11
CA TYR A 6 57.36 -25.23 -7.74
C TYR A 6 57.02 -24.12 -6.74
N ILE A 7 57.70 -22.97 -6.89
CA ILE A 7 57.25 -21.72 -6.28
C ILE A 7 56.06 -21.25 -7.11
N PHE A 8 54.89 -21.39 -6.50
CA PHE A 8 53.60 -20.94 -6.99
C PHE A 8 53.65 -19.45 -7.34
N LEU A 9 53.55 -19.15 -8.64
CA LEU A 9 53.20 -17.84 -9.17
C LEU A 9 51.67 -17.67 -9.04
N ILE A 10 51.17 -17.43 -7.83
CA ILE A 10 49.81 -16.91 -7.62
C ILE A 10 49.95 -15.51 -7.04
N GLY A 11 50.17 -14.57 -7.95
CA GLY A 11 49.91 -13.16 -7.70
C GLY A 11 48.40 -12.95 -7.64
N PHE A 12 47.88 -12.94 -6.42
CA PHE A 12 46.70 -12.22 -5.94
C PHE A 12 45.90 -11.42 -7.00
N LEU A 13 44.94 -12.07 -7.66
CA LEU A 13 43.76 -11.44 -8.25
C LEU A 13 42.68 -11.33 -7.16
N ILE A 14 42.90 -10.45 -6.17
CA ILE A 14 41.87 -10.09 -5.19
C ILE A 14 41.90 -8.58 -5.06
N ILE A 15 41.01 -7.91 -5.80
CA ILE A 15 40.02 -6.94 -5.27
C ILE A 15 39.19 -6.38 -6.44
N ILE A 16 38.26 -7.18 -6.95
CA ILE A 16 37.00 -6.64 -7.47
C ILE A 16 35.90 -7.29 -6.65
N SER A 17 35.79 -6.87 -5.39
CA SER A 17 34.68 -7.23 -4.53
C SER A 17 33.68 -6.08 -4.51
N CYS A 18 32.64 -6.26 -5.33
CA CYS A 18 31.27 -5.75 -5.27
C CYS A 18 30.98 -4.33 -4.76
N ASN A 19 30.50 -3.49 -5.70
CA ASN A 19 29.52 -2.42 -5.46
C ASN A 19 28.14 -2.80 -6.07
N SER A 20 27.82 -4.10 -6.14
CA SER A 20 26.65 -4.63 -6.84
C SER A 20 25.30 -4.33 -6.17
N SER A 21 25.27 -4.07 -4.86
CA SER A 21 24.03 -3.79 -4.14
C SER A 21 23.34 -2.48 -4.57
N LYS A 22 24.12 -1.49 -5.02
CA LYS A 22 23.58 -0.20 -5.46
C LYS A 22 22.97 -0.29 -6.86
N GLN A 23 23.65 -0.96 -7.79
CA GLN A 23 23.15 -1.18 -9.15
C GLN A 23 21.89 -2.06 -9.18
N GLU A 24 21.81 -3.06 -8.31
CA GLU A 24 20.64 -3.95 -8.24
C GLU A 24 19.42 -3.25 -7.62
N THR A 25 19.63 -2.34 -6.67
CA THR A 25 18.56 -1.50 -6.09
C THR A 25 18.03 -0.48 -7.10
N ASP A 26 18.91 0.23 -7.81
CA ASP A 26 18.54 1.25 -8.79
C ASP A 26 17.89 0.64 -10.06
N LYS A 27 18.33 -0.56 -10.46
CA LYS A 27 17.72 -1.31 -11.56
C LYS A 27 16.31 -1.80 -11.20
N ASN A 28 16.13 -2.32 -9.98
CA ASN A 28 14.83 -2.78 -9.51
C ASN A 28 13.83 -1.62 -9.31
N SER A 29 14.28 -0.45 -8.85
CA SER A 29 13.42 0.74 -8.77
C SER A 29 12.98 1.23 -10.16
N LEU A 30 13.90 1.28 -11.13
CA LEU A 30 13.56 1.68 -12.50
C LEU A 30 12.61 0.69 -13.19
N GLU A 31 12.82 -0.62 -13.00
CA GLU A 31 11.92 -1.66 -13.49
C GLU A 31 10.52 -1.55 -12.86
N THR A 32 10.46 -1.27 -11.56
CA THR A 32 9.20 -1.04 -10.83
C THR A 32 8.48 0.20 -11.34
N GLU A 33 9.18 1.32 -11.51
CA GLU A 33 8.59 2.54 -12.06
C GLU A 33 8.07 2.34 -13.48
N ASN A 34 8.84 1.69 -14.34
CA ASN A 34 8.41 1.36 -15.70
C ASN A 34 7.19 0.44 -15.70
N PHE A 35 7.15 -0.57 -14.82
CA PHE A 35 6.00 -1.43 -14.66
C PHE A 35 4.76 -0.64 -14.25
N ILE A 36 4.88 0.25 -13.25
CA ILE A 36 3.76 1.09 -12.81
C ILE A 36 3.25 1.95 -13.97
N ASN A 37 4.15 2.69 -14.63
CA ASN A 37 3.79 3.60 -15.70
C ASN A 37 3.16 2.89 -16.91
N ASN A 38 3.62 1.68 -17.24
CA ASN A 38 3.08 0.89 -18.36
C ASN A 38 1.72 0.26 -18.09
N ASN A 39 1.33 0.10 -16.81
CA ASN A 39 0.08 -0.56 -16.42
C ASN A 39 -0.95 0.40 -15.80
N LEU A 40 -0.56 1.64 -15.49
CA LEU A 40 -1.53 2.69 -15.16
C LEU A 40 -2.37 3.02 -16.38
N ASN A 41 -3.67 3.23 -16.15
CA ASN A 41 -4.56 3.67 -17.22
C ASN A 41 -4.12 5.06 -17.69
N SER A 42 -3.80 5.19 -18.98
CA SER A 42 -3.38 6.46 -19.61
C SER A 42 -4.54 7.42 -19.84
N HIS A 43 -5.78 6.93 -19.78
CA HIS A 43 -7.01 7.70 -19.93
C HIS A 43 -7.99 7.31 -18.81
N PRO A 44 -7.65 7.59 -17.54
CA PRO A 44 -8.55 7.32 -16.43
C PRO A 44 -9.83 8.16 -16.57
N GLY A 45 -10.94 7.62 -16.07
CA GLY A 45 -12.20 8.34 -16.02
C GLY A 45 -12.21 9.41 -14.92
N LYS A 46 -13.38 9.69 -14.35
CA LYS A 46 -13.49 10.68 -13.28
C LYS A 46 -12.64 10.28 -12.05
N PRO A 47 -11.80 11.16 -11.51
CA PRO A 47 -11.05 10.86 -10.30
C PRO A 47 -11.99 10.69 -9.11
N PHE A 48 -11.65 9.74 -8.22
CA PHE A 48 -12.41 9.53 -6.99
C PHE A 48 -12.28 10.73 -6.06
N PHE A 49 -11.10 11.34 -6.05
CA PHE A 49 -10.72 12.45 -5.16
C PHE A 49 -9.88 13.49 -5.91
N THR A 50 -10.11 14.77 -5.63
CA THR A 50 -9.21 15.86 -6.04
C THR A 50 -8.40 16.31 -4.82
N PHE A 51 -7.15 15.87 -4.71
CA PHE A 51 -6.34 16.03 -3.50
C PHE A 51 -5.03 16.81 -3.74
N ASP A 52 -4.41 17.27 -2.66
CA ASP A 52 -3.06 17.84 -2.62
C ASP A 52 -2.18 17.25 -1.50
N ALA A 53 -2.72 16.33 -0.70
CA ALA A 53 -1.98 15.54 0.26
C ALA A 53 -2.64 14.18 0.47
N VAL A 54 -1.82 13.16 0.78
CA VAL A 54 -2.29 11.82 1.13
C VAL A 54 -1.50 11.33 2.33
N ASP A 55 -2.21 10.99 3.41
CA ASP A 55 -1.62 10.25 4.52
C ASP A 55 -1.86 8.76 4.30
N TYR A 56 -0.81 7.95 4.46
CA TYR A 56 -0.88 6.50 4.47
C TYR A 56 -0.73 5.99 5.90
N TYR A 57 -1.70 5.21 6.34
CA TYR A 57 -1.74 4.56 7.64
C TYR A 57 -1.59 3.06 7.45
N LYS A 58 -0.58 2.48 8.10
CA LYS A 58 -0.31 1.03 8.08
C LYS A 58 -0.35 0.44 9.49
N ASN A 59 -1.02 -0.68 9.67
CA ASN A 59 -0.87 -1.53 10.84
C ASN A 59 -0.36 -2.93 10.43
N ASP A 60 0.23 -3.64 11.39
CA ASP A 60 0.71 -5.01 11.19
C ASP A 60 -0.08 -5.99 12.09
N ILE A 61 -1.37 -5.72 12.30
CA ILE A 61 -2.23 -6.62 13.10
C ILE A 61 -2.29 -7.99 12.44
N ASP A 62 -2.02 -9.03 13.23
CA ASP A 62 -2.13 -10.40 12.76
C ASP A 62 -3.60 -10.79 12.59
N GLU A 63 -3.82 -11.79 11.74
CA GLU A 63 -5.16 -12.24 11.39
C GLU A 63 -5.96 -12.75 12.59
N ASN A 64 -5.34 -13.51 13.51
CA ASN A 64 -6.06 -14.03 14.67
C ASN A 64 -6.56 -12.90 15.58
N THR A 65 -5.68 -11.93 15.87
CA THR A 65 -6.06 -10.76 16.68
C THR A 65 -7.15 -9.94 16.00
N ALA A 66 -7.07 -9.73 14.68
CA ALA A 66 -8.13 -9.06 13.94
C ALA A 66 -9.44 -9.84 14.03
N MET A 67 -9.43 -11.13 13.73
CA MET A 67 -10.62 -11.99 13.71
C MET A 67 -11.29 -12.11 15.08
N ASN A 68 -10.53 -12.04 16.18
CA ASN A 68 -11.11 -11.99 17.53
C ASN A 68 -12.05 -10.81 17.74
N LEU A 69 -11.79 -9.67 17.08
CA LEU A 69 -12.66 -8.49 17.14
C LEU A 69 -14.03 -8.73 16.51
N LEU A 70 -14.24 -9.78 15.69
CA LEU A 70 -15.58 -10.11 15.20
C LEU A 70 -16.48 -10.61 16.34
N ASN A 71 -15.91 -11.38 17.25
CA ASN A 71 -16.65 -12.12 18.27
C ASN A 71 -16.70 -11.38 19.61
N TYR A 72 -15.65 -10.63 19.94
CA TYR A 72 -15.50 -10.05 21.28
C TYR A 72 -14.83 -8.67 21.24
N ARG A 73 -15.51 -7.66 21.82
CA ARG A 73 -15.07 -6.26 21.89
C ARG A 73 -15.33 -5.68 23.28
N PRO A 74 -14.58 -6.10 24.31
CA PRO A 74 -14.85 -5.69 25.69
C PRO A 74 -14.57 -4.22 25.96
N THR A 75 -13.69 -3.59 25.17
CA THR A 75 -13.30 -2.19 25.37
C THR A 75 -13.78 -1.28 24.24
N LEU A 76 -13.83 0.02 24.53
CA LEU A 76 -14.02 1.04 23.50
C LEU A 76 -12.93 0.97 22.42
N LEU A 77 -11.68 0.67 22.80
CA LEU A 77 -10.58 0.53 21.87
C LEU A 77 -10.79 -0.66 20.91
N ASP A 78 -11.33 -1.78 21.38
CA ASP A 78 -11.64 -2.92 20.53
C ASP A 78 -12.76 -2.61 19.54
N SER A 79 -13.77 -1.83 19.97
CA SER A 79 -14.81 -1.34 19.09
C SER A 79 -14.27 -0.38 18.02
N ILE A 80 -13.37 0.52 18.41
CA ILE A 80 -12.65 1.41 17.50
C ILE A 80 -11.83 0.60 16.49
N ARG A 81 -11.07 -0.39 16.96
CA ARG A 81 -10.26 -1.28 16.11
C ARG A 81 -11.13 -2.07 15.14
N TYR A 82 -12.25 -2.61 15.58
CA TYR A 82 -13.20 -3.30 14.69
C TYR A 82 -13.67 -2.38 13.55
N ASN A 83 -14.11 -1.16 13.88
CA ASN A 83 -14.59 -0.20 12.88
C ASN A 83 -13.50 0.18 11.86
N LEU A 84 -12.26 0.32 12.34
CA LEU A 84 -11.11 0.69 11.50
C LEU A 84 -10.61 -0.49 10.65
N ILE A 85 -10.58 -1.70 11.20
CA ILE A 85 -9.84 -2.85 10.65
C ILE A 85 -10.75 -3.82 9.90
N LEU A 86 -12.01 -3.99 10.30
CA LEU A 86 -12.89 -5.04 9.77
C LEU A 86 -14.20 -4.52 9.19
N ASP A 87 -14.72 -3.40 9.68
CA ASP A 87 -16.02 -2.93 9.23
C ASP A 87 -16.01 -2.47 7.75
N GLU A 88 -16.86 -3.11 6.95
CA GLU A 88 -17.09 -2.83 5.53
C GLU A 88 -18.29 -1.88 5.31
N THR A 89 -19.12 -1.68 6.34
CA THR A 89 -20.47 -1.09 6.20
C THR A 89 -20.51 0.40 6.49
N SER A 90 -19.71 0.90 7.44
CA SER A 90 -19.77 2.31 7.82
C SER A 90 -19.32 3.26 6.69
N GLU A 91 -20.12 4.29 6.45
CA GLU A 91 -19.82 5.38 5.51
C GLU A 91 -19.33 6.66 6.21
N ASN A 92 -19.51 6.78 7.54
CA ASN A 92 -19.21 7.99 8.33
C ASN A 92 -17.76 8.07 8.83
N ILE A 93 -16.86 7.31 8.22
CA ILE A 93 -15.46 7.15 8.63
C ILE A 93 -14.54 8.27 8.08
N SER A 94 -15.08 9.33 7.49
CA SER A 94 -14.34 10.55 7.15
C SER A 94 -14.36 11.62 8.25
N ASN A 95 -14.98 11.35 9.40
CA ASN A 95 -15.02 12.29 10.52
C ASN A 95 -13.65 12.38 11.23
N GLU A 96 -13.33 13.53 11.81
CA GLU A 96 -12.13 13.78 12.63
C GLU A 96 -11.89 12.68 13.67
N TYR A 97 -12.98 12.13 14.23
CA TYR A 97 -12.95 10.99 15.14
C TYR A 97 -12.27 9.74 14.54
N PHE A 98 -12.51 9.40 13.27
CA PHE A 98 -11.89 8.25 12.63
C PHE A 98 -10.38 8.44 12.53
N ILE A 99 -9.95 9.61 12.04
CA ILE A 99 -8.54 9.94 11.83
C ILE A 99 -7.80 9.99 13.17
N ASN A 100 -8.38 10.62 14.18
CA ASN A 100 -7.78 10.76 15.51
C ASN A 100 -7.63 9.43 16.26
N ASN A 101 -8.30 8.37 15.80
CA ASN A 101 -8.25 7.04 16.41
C ASN A 101 -7.37 6.03 15.65
N LEU A 102 -6.88 6.36 14.45
CA LEU A 102 -5.98 5.48 13.68
C LEU A 102 -4.73 5.11 14.49
N THR A 103 -4.05 6.10 15.06
CA THR A 103 -2.85 5.86 15.88
C THR A 103 -3.16 5.02 17.13
N LYS A 104 -4.29 5.28 17.80
CA LYS A 104 -4.72 4.51 18.97
C LYS A 104 -5.02 3.05 18.61
N ALA A 105 -5.56 2.81 17.41
CA ALA A 105 -5.83 1.48 16.90
C ALA A 105 -4.57 0.73 16.44
N GLY A 106 -3.38 1.36 16.48
CA GLY A 106 -2.10 0.73 16.14
C GLY A 106 -1.64 0.99 14.71
N PHE A 107 -2.20 1.99 14.03
CA PHE A 107 -1.70 2.41 12.72
C PHE A 107 -0.56 3.42 12.86
N ASN A 108 0.48 3.25 12.04
CA ASN A 108 1.56 4.20 11.86
C ASN A 108 1.27 5.05 10.63
N LYS A 109 1.40 6.38 10.79
CA LYS A 109 1.20 7.36 9.72
C LYS A 109 2.51 7.61 8.98
N THR A 110 2.45 7.62 7.65
CA THR A 110 3.48 8.14 6.75
C THR A 110 2.81 9.07 5.74
N GLU A 111 3.46 10.18 5.38
CA GLU A 111 2.96 11.07 4.34
C GLU A 111 3.46 10.62 2.96
N ILE A 112 2.56 10.50 2.00
CA ILE A 112 2.93 10.18 0.62
C ILE A 112 3.53 11.42 -0.03
N LYS A 113 4.64 11.27 -0.73
CA LYS A 113 5.31 12.37 -1.43
C LYS A 113 4.54 12.74 -2.69
N SER A 114 4.62 14.01 -3.07
CA SER A 114 3.92 14.55 -4.25
C SER A 114 4.30 13.88 -5.57
N GLU A 115 5.51 13.29 -5.65
CA GLU A 115 5.98 12.51 -6.82
C GLU A 115 5.09 11.31 -7.18
N ASP A 116 4.34 10.76 -6.21
CA ASP A 116 3.42 9.65 -6.44
C ASP A 116 1.96 10.08 -6.61
N PHE A 117 1.63 11.37 -6.48
CA PHE A 117 0.24 11.84 -6.55
C PHE A 117 -0.40 11.59 -7.91
N GLN A 118 0.34 11.75 -9.01
CA GLN A 118 -0.20 11.47 -10.34
C GLN A 118 -0.52 9.97 -10.51
N LYS A 119 0.34 9.08 -9.98
CA LYS A 119 0.13 7.63 -10.01
C LYS A 119 -1.11 7.25 -9.21
N LEU A 120 -1.26 7.81 -8.01
CA LEU A 120 -2.44 7.62 -7.17
C LEU A 120 -3.70 8.20 -7.81
N ALA A 121 -3.65 9.40 -8.39
CA ALA A 121 -4.80 9.98 -9.07
C ALA A 121 -5.27 9.10 -10.23
N ALA A 122 -4.35 8.60 -11.06
CA ALA A 122 -4.68 7.69 -12.16
C ALA A 122 -5.28 6.36 -11.67
N LEU A 123 -4.77 5.83 -10.54
CA LEU A 123 -5.24 4.57 -9.96
C LEU A 123 -6.61 4.72 -9.28
N PHE A 124 -6.81 5.80 -8.52
CA PHE A 124 -8.07 6.16 -7.85
C PHE A 124 -8.95 7.01 -8.76
N SER A 125 -9.28 6.47 -9.92
CA SER A 125 -10.19 7.04 -10.91
C SER A 125 -11.12 5.97 -11.46
N GLU A 126 -12.23 6.38 -12.07
CA GLU A 126 -13.14 5.46 -12.76
C GLU A 126 -12.40 4.67 -13.84
N GLN A 127 -12.73 3.38 -13.93
CA GLN A 127 -12.11 2.44 -14.86
C GLN A 127 -13.21 1.85 -15.72
N HIS A 128 -12.96 1.80 -17.04
CA HIS A 128 -13.90 1.23 -17.99
C HIS A 128 -13.64 -0.28 -18.13
N GLN A 129 -14.70 -1.08 -18.07
CA GLN A 129 -14.74 -2.52 -18.38
C GLN A 129 -13.68 -3.38 -17.67
N ARG A 130 -13.94 -3.76 -16.42
CA ARG A 130 -13.28 -4.92 -15.79
C ARG A 130 -14.32 -5.77 -15.08
N GLU A 131 -14.25 -7.08 -15.27
CA GLU A 131 -15.13 -8.01 -14.58
C GLU A 131 -14.90 -7.91 -13.08
N GLU A 132 -15.98 -7.86 -12.30
CA GLU A 132 -15.90 -7.79 -10.85
C GLU A 132 -15.58 -9.17 -10.28
N ILE A 133 -14.34 -9.37 -9.82
CA ILE A 133 -13.96 -10.59 -9.08
C ILE A 133 -13.93 -10.27 -7.58
N TYR A 134 -14.87 -10.84 -6.82
CA TYR A 134 -14.87 -10.78 -5.36
C TYR A 134 -14.56 -12.14 -4.75
N PHE A 135 -13.55 -12.19 -3.89
CA PHE A 135 -13.29 -13.37 -3.07
C PHE A 135 -14.14 -13.35 -1.79
N ALA A 136 -14.60 -14.53 -1.34
CA ALA A 136 -15.38 -14.69 -0.11
C ALA A 136 -14.49 -14.69 1.15
N CYS A 137 -13.78 -13.59 1.40
CA CYS A 137 -13.01 -13.35 2.62
C CYS A 137 -13.69 -12.28 3.49
N ILE A 138 -13.36 -12.28 4.79
CA ILE A 138 -13.55 -11.10 5.63
C ILE A 138 -12.30 -10.23 5.48
N PRO A 139 -12.40 -8.96 5.02
CA PRO A 139 -11.24 -8.13 4.81
C PRO A 139 -10.64 -7.66 6.14
N ILE A 140 -9.31 -7.63 6.18
CA ILE A 140 -8.53 -7.01 7.25
C ILE A 140 -7.83 -5.80 6.64
N PHE A 141 -8.37 -4.62 6.91
CA PHE A 141 -7.89 -3.34 6.40
C PHE A 141 -6.67 -2.88 7.20
N ARG A 142 -5.50 -3.34 6.75
CA ARG A 142 -4.20 -2.95 7.33
C ARG A 142 -3.63 -1.67 6.73
N ASP A 143 -4.15 -1.28 5.58
CA ASP A 143 -3.68 -0.18 4.76
C ASP A 143 -4.84 0.81 4.57
N ILE A 144 -4.65 2.04 5.04
CA ILE A 144 -5.66 3.11 4.94
C ILE A 144 -5.01 4.35 4.33
N LEU A 145 -5.55 4.81 3.21
CA LEU A 145 -5.17 6.09 2.60
C LEU A 145 -6.21 7.14 2.97
N VAL A 146 -5.75 8.31 3.42
CA VAL A 146 -6.58 9.46 3.74
C VAL A 146 -6.22 10.59 2.78
N PHE A 147 -7.12 10.91 1.87
CA PHE A 147 -6.96 11.93 0.85
C PHE A 147 -7.41 13.28 1.40
N LYS A 148 -6.59 14.31 1.18
CA LYS A 148 -6.85 15.67 1.68
C LYS A 148 -6.77 16.71 0.58
N LYS A 149 -7.55 17.78 0.75
CA LYS A 149 -7.49 18.99 -0.06
C LYS A 149 -7.49 20.19 0.85
N ASN A 150 -6.47 21.04 0.77
CA ASN A 150 -6.31 22.20 1.67
C ASN A 150 -6.50 21.79 3.15
N GLU A 151 -5.76 20.76 3.58
CA GLU A 151 -5.78 20.16 4.93
C GLU A 151 -7.08 19.44 5.35
N LYS A 152 -8.16 19.54 4.57
CA LYS A 152 -9.42 18.87 4.86
C LYS A 152 -9.45 17.47 4.28
N VAL A 153 -9.90 16.50 5.07
CA VAL A 153 -10.16 15.14 4.58
C VAL A 153 -11.31 15.18 3.58
N ILE A 154 -11.05 14.68 2.37
CA ILE A 154 -12.04 14.60 1.29
C ILE A 154 -12.39 13.16 0.92
N GLY A 155 -11.62 12.18 1.41
CA GLY A 155 -11.78 10.80 1.02
C GLY A 155 -10.93 9.85 1.85
N VAL A 156 -11.39 8.62 1.97
CA VAL A 156 -10.65 7.53 2.62
C VAL A 156 -10.74 6.28 1.75
N ALA A 157 -9.63 5.57 1.61
CA ALA A 157 -9.59 4.23 1.02
C ALA A 157 -9.02 3.24 2.02
N LYS A 158 -9.84 2.30 2.49
CA LYS A 158 -9.40 1.15 3.29
C LYS A 158 -9.08 0.01 2.33
N ILE A 159 -7.91 -0.62 2.50
CA ILE A 159 -7.38 -1.61 1.57
C ILE A 159 -7.00 -2.88 2.34
N CYS A 160 -7.47 -4.02 1.84
CA CYS A 160 -7.04 -5.35 2.27
C CYS A 160 -6.35 -6.03 1.09
N PHE A 161 -5.01 -5.94 1.04
CA PHE A 161 -4.22 -6.65 0.03
C PHE A 161 -4.30 -8.17 0.16
N GLY A 162 -4.58 -8.69 1.36
CA GLY A 162 -4.65 -10.13 1.61
C GLY A 162 -5.78 -10.82 0.84
N CYS A 163 -6.86 -10.11 0.55
CA CYS A 163 -7.95 -10.68 -0.23
C CYS A 163 -8.55 -9.73 -1.27
N ASN A 164 -7.77 -8.75 -1.70
CA ASN A 164 -8.11 -7.83 -2.78
C ASN A 164 -9.49 -7.18 -2.58
N ARG A 165 -9.73 -6.70 -1.35
CA ARG A 165 -10.94 -5.95 -0.98
C ARG A 165 -10.61 -4.52 -0.59
N ASN A 166 -11.57 -3.64 -0.81
CA ASN A 166 -11.44 -2.23 -0.47
C ASN A 166 -12.76 -1.65 0.03
N LYS A 167 -12.65 -0.52 0.72
CA LYS A 167 -13.77 0.38 1.00
C LYS A 167 -13.32 1.80 0.67
N ILE A 168 -13.96 2.40 -0.32
CA ILE A 168 -13.73 3.79 -0.71
C ILE A 168 -14.89 4.63 -0.17
N ILE A 169 -14.57 5.69 0.56
CA ILE A 169 -15.54 6.54 1.26
C ILE A 169 -15.47 7.97 0.72
N ALA A 170 -16.64 8.62 0.64
CA ALA A 170 -16.84 10.02 0.21
C ALA A 170 -16.51 10.36 -1.26
N SER A 171 -16.20 9.36 -2.09
CA SER A 171 -16.07 9.54 -3.53
C SER A 171 -17.43 9.82 -4.18
N LYS A 172 -17.47 10.74 -5.14
CA LYS A 172 -18.63 11.00 -6.02
C LYS A 172 -18.49 10.34 -7.40
N ALA A 173 -17.45 9.55 -7.59
CA ALA A 173 -17.17 8.80 -8.81
C ALA A 173 -17.61 7.34 -8.61
N ASN A 174 -17.79 6.59 -9.70
CA ASN A 174 -18.07 5.16 -9.60
C ASN A 174 -16.80 4.40 -9.18
N THR A 175 -16.84 3.80 -7.99
CA THR A 175 -15.72 3.05 -7.42
C THR A 175 -15.81 1.53 -7.60
N SER A 176 -16.89 1.00 -8.21
CA SER A 176 -17.16 -0.45 -8.27
C SER A 176 -16.06 -1.25 -8.94
N ASN A 177 -15.38 -0.65 -9.92
CA ASN A 177 -14.33 -1.30 -10.70
C ASN A 177 -12.92 -1.13 -10.11
N PHE A 178 -12.78 -0.47 -8.95
CA PHE A 178 -11.48 -0.34 -8.29
C PHE A 178 -11.05 -1.67 -7.68
N GLY A 179 -9.78 -2.02 -7.88
CA GLY A 179 -9.23 -3.28 -7.38
C GLY A 179 -9.29 -4.42 -8.40
N GLN A 180 -9.70 -4.14 -9.63
CA GLN A 180 -9.67 -5.13 -10.71
C GLN A 180 -8.34 -5.13 -11.46
N GLY A 181 -8.01 -6.25 -12.11
CA GLY A 181 -6.75 -6.39 -12.85
C GLY A 181 -5.52 -6.23 -11.95
N LYS A 182 -4.68 -5.24 -12.24
CA LYS A 182 -3.41 -4.98 -11.54
C LYS A 182 -3.50 -3.89 -10.47
N ASP A 183 -4.69 -3.37 -10.16
CA ASP A 183 -4.81 -2.18 -9.30
C ASP A 183 -4.18 -2.39 -7.91
N TYR A 184 -4.40 -3.55 -7.27
CA TYR A 184 -3.80 -3.87 -5.97
C TYR A 184 -2.28 -4.06 -6.06
N GLU A 185 -1.79 -4.65 -7.15
CA GLU A 185 -0.34 -4.81 -7.38
C GLU A 185 0.31 -3.43 -7.52
N LEU A 186 -0.26 -2.56 -8.36
CA LEU A 186 0.20 -1.19 -8.57
C LEU A 186 0.16 -0.38 -7.27
N LEU A 187 -0.94 -0.46 -6.51
CA LEU A 187 -1.04 0.23 -5.23
C LEU A 187 0.01 -0.27 -4.24
N SER A 188 0.22 -1.59 -4.16
CA SER A 188 1.23 -2.18 -3.27
C SER A 188 2.64 -1.70 -3.62
N LEU A 189 2.98 -1.64 -4.92
CA LEU A 189 4.28 -1.13 -5.38
C LEU A 189 4.46 0.35 -5.03
N ILE A 190 3.45 1.20 -5.22
CA ILE A 190 3.49 2.62 -4.82
C ILE A 190 3.70 2.74 -3.30
N LEU A 191 2.94 1.97 -2.51
CA LEU A 191 2.98 2.04 -1.05
C LEU A 191 4.23 1.42 -0.42
N ASN A 192 4.93 0.52 -1.11
CA ASN A 192 6.18 -0.09 -0.61
C ASN A 192 7.25 0.95 -0.26
N ASN A 193 7.26 2.10 -0.94
CA ASN A 193 8.17 3.22 -0.65
C ASN A 193 7.93 3.87 0.71
N TYR A 194 6.77 3.62 1.31
CA TYR A 194 6.29 4.25 2.54
C TYR A 194 6.09 3.25 3.68
N LYS A 195 6.33 1.95 3.44
CA LYS A 195 6.34 0.94 4.49
C LYS A 195 7.54 1.19 5.38
N ASN A 196 7.29 1.45 6.66
CA ASN A 196 8.35 1.50 7.66
C ASN A 196 9.10 0.16 7.62
N LYS A 197 10.40 0.19 7.26
CA LYS A 197 11.30 -0.92 7.50
C LYS A 197 11.55 -0.94 9.01
N ASN A 198 10.76 -1.73 9.72
CA ASN A 198 11.13 -2.15 11.08
C ASN A 198 12.39 -3.02 11.00
#